data_AF-A0A7H0ISV3-F1
#
_entry.id   AF-A0A7H0ISV3-F1
#
_cell.length_a   1.000
_cell.length_b   1.000
_cell.length_c   1.000
_cell.angle_alpha   90.00
_cell.angle_beta   90.00
_cell.angle_gamma   90.00
#
_symmetry.space_group_name_H-M   'P 1'
#
loop_
_entity.id
_entity.type
_entity.pdbx_description
1 polymer ?
#
loop_
_entity_poly.entity_id
_entity_poly.type
_entity_poly.pdbx_seq_one_letter_code
_entity_poly.pdbx_strand_id
1 'polypeptide(L)'
;MGCKSGISSPDPTIANRLAGQLSALLPGVAAVDVRLQDPRTPWPHLRFTAVDERQQAVHVPRAKALTIARWLIRSFPQAGWATQPMRFDLRTAVLSGRDAR
;
A
#
# COMPACT_ATOMS: atom_id res chain seq x y z
N MET A 1 4.35 10.18 29.09
CA MET A 1 5.00 9.51 27.95
C MET A 1 3.92 9.16 26.93
N GLY A 2 3.61 10.08 26.01
CA GLY A 2 2.53 9.89 25.04
C GLY A 2 3.12 9.59 23.68
N CYS A 3 3.09 8.32 23.26
CA CYS A 3 3.37 7.94 21.88
C CYS A 3 2.22 8.46 21.01
N LYS A 4 2.30 9.71 20.56
CA LYS A 4 1.47 10.20 19.47
C LYS A 4 1.94 9.46 18.22
N SER A 5 1.29 8.35 17.90
CA SER A 5 1.31 7.77 16.57
C SER A 5 0.76 8.83 15.62
N GLY A 6 1.63 9.72 15.16
CA GLY A 6 1.32 10.66 14.10
C GLY A 6 1.04 9.83 12.87
N ILE A 7 -0.23 9.51 12.65
CA ILE A 7 -0.74 9.21 11.33
C ILE A 7 -0.41 10.47 10.54
N SER A 8 0.72 10.48 9.85
CA SER A 8 1.08 11.53 8.92
C SER A 8 0.08 11.37 7.78
N SER A 9 -1.09 11.96 7.98
CA SER A 9 -2.18 11.91 7.02
C SER A 9 -1.63 12.56 5.77
N PRO A 10 -1.50 11.81 4.67
CA PRO A 10 -1.10 12.40 3.42
C PRO A 10 -2.13 13.43 3.01
N ASP A 11 -1.72 14.34 2.13
CA ASP A 11 -2.65 15.27 1.51
C ASP A 11 -3.83 14.47 0.95
N PRO A 12 -5.06 14.69 1.45
CA PRO A 12 -6.23 13.90 1.07
C PRO A 12 -6.46 13.97 -0.45
N THR A 13 -5.97 15.00 -1.14
CA THR A 13 -6.05 15.11 -2.60
C THR A 13 -5.19 14.08 -3.32
N ILE A 14 -3.97 13.80 -2.83
CA ILE A 14 -3.06 12.81 -3.42
C ILE A 14 -3.60 11.39 -3.18
N ALA A 15 -4.08 11.12 -1.98
CA ALA A 15 -4.63 9.82 -1.63
C ALA A 15 -5.87 9.49 -2.47
N ASN A 16 -6.82 10.43 -2.59
CA ASN A 16 -8.02 10.24 -3.42
C ASN A 16 -7.69 10.08 -4.90
N ARG A 17 -6.73 10.86 -5.43
CA ARG A 17 -6.28 10.72 -6.81
C ARG A 17 -5.67 9.35 -7.06
N LEU A 18 -4.79 8.89 -6.16
CA LEU A 18 -4.16 7.57 -6.27
C LEU A 18 -5.22 6.46 -6.20
N ALA A 19 -6.18 6.55 -5.28
CA ALA A 19 -7.30 5.62 -5.19
C ALA A 19 -8.09 5.54 -6.50
N GLY A 20 -8.44 6.69 -7.10
CA GLY A 20 -9.13 6.73 -8.39
C GLY A 20 -8.31 6.10 -9.53
N GLN A 21 -7.01 6.40 -9.61
CA GLN A 21 -6.13 5.82 -10.62
C GLN A 21 -5.97 4.31 -10.46
N LEU A 22 -5.83 3.82 -9.23
CA LEU A 22 -5.68 2.40 -8.95
C LEU A 22 -6.97 1.63 -9.18
N SER A 23 -8.13 2.17 -8.81
CA SER A 23 -9.44 1.58 -9.11
C SER A 23 -9.68 1.46 -10.62
N ALA A 24 -9.21 2.43 -11.41
CA ALA A 24 -9.26 2.33 -12.87
C ALA A 24 -8.28 1.28 -13.44
N LEU A 25 -7.10 1.12 -12.84
CA LEU A 25 -6.07 0.16 -13.28
C LEU A 25 -6.34 -1.29 -12.84
N LEU A 26 -7.06 -1.45 -11.73
CA LEU A 26 -7.33 -2.72 -11.07
C LEU A 26 -8.84 -2.89 -10.82
N PRO A 27 -9.63 -3.17 -11.87
CA PRO A 27 -11.07 -3.37 -11.69
C PRO A 27 -11.33 -4.56 -10.75
N GLY A 28 -12.19 -4.34 -9.75
CA GLY A 28 -12.56 -5.36 -8.76
C GLY A 28 -11.60 -5.49 -7.56
N VAL A 29 -10.51 -4.71 -7.50
CA VAL A 29 -9.65 -4.65 -6.31
C VAL A 29 -10.21 -3.64 -5.32
N ALA A 30 -10.36 -4.06 -4.07
CA ALA A 30 -10.84 -3.21 -2.98
C ALA A 30 -9.70 -2.64 -2.14
N ALA A 31 -8.63 -3.40 -1.96
CA ALA A 31 -7.46 -2.96 -1.21
C ALA A 31 -6.18 -3.59 -1.73
N VAL A 32 -5.07 -2.92 -1.48
CA VAL A 32 -3.74 -3.38 -1.84
C VAL A 32 -2.81 -3.33 -0.64
N ASP A 33 -2.02 -4.38 -0.46
CA ASP A 33 -1.02 -4.49 0.58
C ASP A 33 0.36 -4.45 -0.04
N VAL A 34 1.22 -3.61 0.51
CA VAL A 34 2.61 -3.49 0.12
C VAL A 34 3.48 -3.72 1.33
N ARG A 35 4.41 -4.66 1.18
CA ARG A 35 5.42 -4.98 2.18
C ARG A 35 6.79 -4.87 1.53
N LEU A 36 7.70 -4.17 2.18
CA LEU A 36 9.12 -4.29 1.92
C LEU A 36 9.67 -5.35 2.88
N GLN A 37 10.26 -6.43 2.36
CA GLN A 37 11.00 -7.38 3.19
C GLN A 37 12.45 -6.91 3.37
N ASP A 38 12.97 -7.20 4.55
CA ASP A 38 14.20 -6.69 5.18
C ASP A 38 15.49 -6.75 4.30
N PRO A 39 16.42 -5.78 4.47
CA PRO A 39 17.67 -5.57 3.72
C PRO A 39 18.77 -6.66 3.80
N ARG A 40 18.48 -7.87 4.26
CA ARG A 40 19.49 -8.97 4.22
C ARG A 40 19.89 -9.35 2.79
N THR A 41 19.10 -8.93 1.81
CA THR A 41 19.46 -8.95 0.40
C THR A 41 19.71 -7.52 -0.09
N PRO A 42 20.67 -7.31 -1.02
CA PRO A 42 21.05 -5.98 -1.52
C PRO A 42 19.91 -5.25 -2.24
N TRP A 43 18.76 -5.90 -2.44
CA TRP A 43 17.55 -5.25 -2.92
C TRP A 43 16.32 -5.63 -2.10
N PRO A 44 15.56 -4.65 -1.56
CA PRO A 44 14.38 -4.91 -0.76
C PRO A 44 13.36 -5.69 -1.62
N HIS A 45 12.98 -6.88 -1.16
CA HIS A 45 11.96 -7.67 -1.85
C HIS A 45 10.61 -7.03 -1.61
N LEU A 46 10.11 -6.36 -2.66
CA LEU A 46 8.78 -5.77 -2.66
C LEU A 46 7.75 -6.87 -2.89
N ARG A 47 6.91 -7.10 -1.88
CA ARG A 47 5.73 -7.97 -1.97
C ARG A 47 4.49 -7.08 -2.08
N PHE A 48 3.69 -7.36 -3.08
CA PHE A 48 2.42 -6.69 -3.35
C PHE A 48 1.32 -7.75 -3.39
N THR A 49 0.25 -7.51 -2.65
CA THR A 49 -0.95 -8.35 -2.66
C THR A 49 -2.15 -7.46 -2.92
N ALA A 50 -2.97 -7.79 -3.92
CA ALA A 50 -4.26 -7.12 -4.13
C ALA A 50 -5.37 -8.04 -3.62
N VAL A 51 -6.39 -7.46 -2.99
CA VAL A 51 -7.58 -8.18 -2.55
C VAL A 51 -8.84 -7.50 -3.06
N ASP A 52 -9.84 -8.30 -3.40
CA ASP A 52 -11.17 -7.81 -3.75
C ASP A 52 -12.02 -7.48 -2.51
N GLU A 53 -13.28 -7.11 -2.73
CA GLU A 53 -14.23 -6.81 -1.66
C GLU A 53 -14.52 -8.02 -0.76
N ARG A 54 -14.37 -9.24 -1.29
CA ARG A 54 -14.57 -10.51 -0.59
C ARG A 54 -13.28 -10.99 0.10
N GLN A 55 -12.25 -10.14 0.17
CA GLN A 55 -10.90 -10.45 0.68
C GLN A 55 -10.20 -11.59 -0.06
N GLN A 56 -10.60 -11.87 -1.32
CA GLN A 56 -9.93 -12.83 -2.18
C GLN A 56 -8.75 -12.19 -2.88
N ALA A 57 -7.63 -12.92 -2.97
CA ALA A 57 -6.45 -12.43 -3.65
C ALA A 57 -6.71 -12.28 -5.14
N VAL A 58 -6.53 -11.07 -5.66
CA VAL A 58 -6.65 -10.77 -7.08
C VAL A 58 -5.26 -10.88 -7.71
N HIS A 59 -5.17 -11.66 -8.78
CA HIS A 59 -3.91 -11.80 -9.50
C HIS A 59 -3.58 -10.50 -10.24
N VAL A 60 -2.52 -9.82 -9.79
CA VAL A 60 -1.96 -8.63 -10.46
C VAL A 60 -0.60 -8.99 -11.07
N PRO A 61 -0.40 -8.76 -12.37
CA PRO A 61 0.89 -9.02 -13.01
C PRO A 61 2.04 -8.32 -12.28
N ARG A 62 3.16 -9.02 -12.10
CA ARG A 62 4.30 -8.54 -11.31
C ARG A 62 4.80 -7.15 -11.71
N ALA A 63 4.83 -6.83 -13.01
CA ALA A 63 5.23 -5.51 -13.49
C ALA A 63 4.28 -4.38 -13.03
N LYS A 64 2.96 -4.63 -13.07
CA LYS A 64 1.95 -3.70 -12.56
C LYS A 64 2.04 -3.55 -11.05
N ALA A 65 2.16 -4.68 -10.34
CA ALA A 65 2.32 -4.72 -8.90
C ALA A 65 3.52 -3.89 -8.41
N LEU A 66 4.69 -4.03 -9.05
CA LEU A 66 5.88 -3.24 -8.72
C LEU A 66 5.69 -1.75 -9.02
N THR A 67 5.03 -1.42 -10.12
CA THR A 67 4.75 -0.02 -10.51
C THR A 67 3.84 0.64 -9.47
N ILE A 68 2.73 -0.01 -9.13
CA ILE A 68 1.75 0.46 -8.15
C ILE A 68 2.40 0.61 -6.77
N ALA A 69 3.17 -0.38 -6.33
CA ALA A 69 3.84 -0.31 -5.04
C ALA A 69 4.85 0.83 -4.96
N ARG A 70 5.60 1.10 -6.04
CA ARG A 70 6.50 2.25 -6.12
C ARG A 70 5.74 3.57 -6.05
N TRP A 71 4.58 3.67 -6.71
CA TRP A 71 3.73 4.86 -6.61
C TRP A 71 3.21 5.08 -5.20
N LEU A 72 2.78 4.01 -4.51
CA LEU A 72 2.38 4.04 -3.11
C LEU A 72 3.51 4.54 -2.20
N ILE A 73 4.70 3.95 -2.31
CA ILE A 73 5.88 4.34 -1.50
C ILE A 73 6.25 5.80 -1.74
N ARG A 74 6.22 6.25 -3.01
CA ARG A 74 6.54 7.63 -3.37
C ARG A 74 5.47 8.63 -2.93
N SER A 75 4.20 8.24 -2.94
CA SER A 75 3.08 9.10 -2.53
C SER A 75 2.98 9.23 -1.01
N PHE A 76 3.48 8.23 -0.28
CA PHE A 76 3.45 8.18 1.18
C PHE A 76 4.85 7.92 1.76
N PRO A 77 5.83 8.82 1.56
CA PRO A 77 7.20 8.60 2.04
C PRO A 77 7.28 8.51 3.57
N GLN A 78 6.35 9.16 4.28
CA GLN A 78 6.20 9.10 5.74
C GLN A 78 5.69 7.76 6.31
N ALA A 79 5.19 6.85 5.47
CA ALA A 79 4.62 5.60 5.98
C ALA A 79 5.73 4.62 6.41
N GLY A 80 5.44 3.79 7.41
CA GLY A 80 6.37 2.85 8.01
C GLY A 80 6.69 1.61 7.16
N TRP A 81 6.93 1.78 5.85
CA TRP A 81 7.11 0.72 4.86
C TRP A 81 8.18 -0.32 5.23
N ALA A 82 9.22 0.11 5.94
CA ALA A 82 10.32 -0.74 6.37
C ALA A 82 10.01 -1.54 7.66
N THR A 83 9.06 -1.06 8.46
CA THR A 83 8.75 -1.64 9.77
C THR A 83 7.59 -2.62 9.69
N GLN A 84 6.60 -2.33 8.86
CA GLN A 84 5.39 -3.15 8.75
C GLN A 84 4.79 -3.12 7.33
N PRO A 85 4.05 -4.17 6.94
CA PRO A 85 3.19 -4.13 5.77
C PRO A 85 2.19 -2.97 5.88
N MET A 86 1.98 -2.26 4.78
CA MET A 86 0.99 -1.19 4.71
C MET A 86 -0.14 -1.61 3.78
N ARG A 87 -1.37 -1.45 4.24
CA ARG A 87 -2.60 -1.64 3.46
C ARG A 87 -3.12 -0.30 2.98
N PHE A 88 -3.33 -0.15 1.69
CA PHE A 88 -4.04 0.97 1.10
C PHE A 88 -5.42 0.52 0.65
N ASP A 89 -6.45 1.13 1.22
CA ASP A 89 -7.83 0.89 0.86
C ASP A 89 -8.23 1.82 -0.29
N LEU A 90 -8.65 1.23 -1.41
CA LEU A 90 -8.96 1.97 -2.64
C LEU A 90 -10.33 2.66 -2.58
N ARG A 91 -11.20 2.25 -1.64
CA ARG A 91 -12.55 2.82 -1.49
C ARG A 91 -12.54 4.04 -0.59
N THR A 92 -11.71 4.01 0.43
CA THR A 92 -11.60 5.08 1.45
C THR A 92 -10.37 5.97 1.24
N ALA A 93 -9.47 5.58 0.35
CA ALA A 93 -8.17 6.23 0.13
C ALA A 93 -7.31 6.32 1.41
N VAL A 94 -7.50 5.37 2.34
CA VAL A 94 -6.78 5.34 3.61
C VAL A 94 -5.61 4.36 3.53
N LEU A 95 -4.45 4.81 4.00
CA LEU A 95 -3.26 3.97 4.20
C LEU A 95 -3.13 3.61 5.69
N SER A 96 -3.18 2.32 6.01
CA SER A 96 -3.10 1.80 7.37
C SER A 96 -1.99 0.76 7.51
N GLY A 97 -1.24 0.81 8.61
CA GLY A 97 -0.29 -0.25 8.94
C GLY A 97 -1.04 -1.55 9.24
N ARG A 98 -0.56 -2.66 8.69
CA ARG A 98 -1.02 -3.99 9.06
C ARG A 98 0.04 -4.61 9.96
N ASP A 99 -0.34 -5.02 11.16
CA ASP A 99 0.52 -5.84 12.01
C ASP A 99 0.98 -7.07 11.24
N ALA A 100 2.30 -7.21 11.09
CA ALA A 100 2.90 -8.40 10.53
C ALA A 100 2.78 -9.52 11.58
N ARG A 101 1.67 -10.25 11.56
CA ARG A 101 1.53 -11.48 12.34
C ARG A 101 2.47 -12.57 11.82
#